data_AF-A0A9X2FB68-F1
#
_entry.id   AF-A0A9X2FB68-F1
#
_cell.length_a   1.000
_cell.length_b   1.000
_cell.length_c   1.000
_cell.angle_alpha   90.00
_cell.angle_beta   90.00
_cell.angle_gamma   90.00
#
_symmetry.space_group_name_H-M   'P 1'
#
loop_
_entity.id
_entity.type
_entity.pdbx_description
1 polymer ?
#
loop_
_entity_poly.entity_id
_entity_poly.type
_entity_poly.pdbx_seq_one_letter_code
_entity_poly.pdbx_strand_id
1 'polypeptide(L)'
;MQKIYKVGRRYFDSALQGDAESLRSLFEHRARLWSDPSYEREIPPSWLFNDFACKFQSQRAFQLVPVAVEIALQQETASDFECGLWLIWRLAECSGTTELPISLQKKLPALQRKRELYVNSDSTAFGEILRHYRLQPAVFEFLEPWHPCSDACFEDELRRELCVGHVLHGLDAIVVARRHDMDDFLFELSDGRFANVHLTWSSESNPAWPSTEIYDSRLAMEIEIQRQIDEWKQLGPADQ
;
A
#
# COMPACT_ATOMS: atom_id res chain seq x y z
N MET A 1 -29.63 -17.19 3.20
CA MET A 1 -28.73 -16.12 3.69
C MET A 1 -28.36 -15.21 2.51
N GLN A 2 -28.36 -13.88 2.69
CA GLN A 2 -28.00 -12.95 1.63
C GLN A 2 -26.47 -12.80 1.58
N LYS A 3 -25.87 -12.97 0.40
CA LYS A 3 -24.43 -12.77 0.21
C LYS A 3 -24.05 -11.30 0.45
N ILE A 4 -22.95 -11.05 1.14
CA ILE A 4 -22.60 -9.71 1.66
C ILE A 4 -22.43 -8.67 0.55
N TYR A 5 -21.93 -9.06 -0.62
CA TYR A 5 -21.82 -8.15 -1.77
C TYR A 5 -23.19 -7.71 -2.34
N LYS A 6 -24.27 -8.47 -2.08
CA LYS A 6 -25.65 -8.09 -2.45
C LYS A 6 -26.26 -7.10 -1.45
N VAL A 7 -25.61 -6.85 -0.32
CA VAL A 7 -26.11 -5.98 0.75
C VAL A 7 -25.76 -4.54 0.42
N GLY A 8 -26.72 -3.64 0.64
CA GLY A 8 -26.61 -2.24 0.25
C GLY A 8 -26.65 -2.00 -1.27
N ARG A 9 -27.00 -3.01 -2.09
CA ARG A 9 -26.96 -2.92 -3.57
C ARG A 9 -27.74 -1.74 -4.15
N ARG A 10 -28.81 -1.28 -3.48
CA ARG A 10 -29.59 -0.09 -3.87
C ARG A 10 -28.78 1.22 -3.88
N TYR A 11 -27.69 1.30 -3.12
CA TYR A 11 -26.80 2.45 -3.06
C TYR A 11 -25.59 2.35 -3.99
N PHE A 12 -25.39 1.16 -4.58
CA PHE A 12 -24.16 0.80 -5.27
C PHE A 12 -23.89 1.70 -6.48
N ASP A 13 -24.89 1.87 -7.35
CA ASP A 13 -24.70 2.61 -8.61
C ASP A 13 -24.50 4.10 -8.34
N SER A 14 -25.25 4.69 -7.40
CA SER A 14 -25.08 6.10 -6.98
C SER A 14 -23.71 6.34 -6.34
N ALA A 15 -23.25 5.42 -5.48
CA ALA A 15 -21.92 5.52 -4.88
C ALA A 15 -20.80 5.44 -5.95
N LEU A 16 -20.96 4.63 -7.00
CA LEU A 16 -20.05 4.63 -8.16
C LEU A 16 -20.06 5.93 -8.97
N GLN A 17 -21.14 6.72 -8.89
CA GLN A 17 -21.21 8.05 -9.48
C GLN A 17 -20.55 9.13 -8.60
N GLY A 18 -20.02 8.79 -7.42
CA GLY A 18 -19.40 9.74 -6.50
C GLY A 18 -20.34 10.25 -5.41
N ASP A 19 -21.52 9.67 -5.25
CA ASP A 19 -22.46 10.11 -4.21
C ASP A 19 -22.01 9.67 -2.81
N ALA A 20 -21.68 10.66 -1.97
CA ALA A 20 -21.14 10.45 -0.64
C ALA A 20 -22.15 9.79 0.32
N GLU A 21 -23.43 10.14 0.22
CA GLU A 21 -24.48 9.57 1.09
C GLU A 21 -24.74 8.11 0.75
N SER A 22 -24.75 7.76 -0.53
CA SER A 22 -24.83 6.38 -0.99
C SER A 22 -23.61 5.57 -0.58
N LEU A 23 -22.40 6.15 -0.59
CA LEU A 23 -21.20 5.48 -0.08
C LEU A 23 -21.33 5.18 1.42
N ARG A 24 -21.77 6.16 2.22
CA ARG A 24 -22.04 5.96 3.66
C ARG A 24 -23.07 4.87 3.90
N SER A 25 -24.18 4.93 3.18
CA SER A 25 -25.25 3.94 3.29
C SER A 25 -24.78 2.54 2.90
N LEU A 26 -24.00 2.42 1.81
CA LEU A 26 -23.41 1.15 1.39
C LEU A 26 -22.48 0.58 2.46
N PHE A 27 -21.61 1.43 3.02
CA PHE A 27 -20.71 1.08 4.10
C PHE A 27 -21.49 0.57 5.32
N GLU A 28 -22.45 1.34 5.82
CA GLU A 28 -23.22 1.00 7.03
C GLU A 28 -23.93 -0.35 6.88
N HIS A 29 -24.55 -0.61 5.74
CA HIS A 29 -25.25 -1.87 5.50
C HIS A 29 -24.28 -3.06 5.48
N ARG A 30 -23.09 -2.89 4.92
CA ARG A 30 -22.07 -3.96 4.83
C ARG A 30 -21.34 -4.17 6.15
N ALA A 31 -20.88 -3.10 6.80
CA ALA A 31 -20.19 -3.14 8.08
C ALA A 31 -21.11 -3.71 9.18
N ARG A 32 -22.38 -3.29 9.22
CA ARG A 32 -23.36 -3.82 10.19
C ARG A 32 -23.55 -5.32 10.04
N LEU A 33 -23.70 -5.83 8.82
CA LEU A 33 -23.87 -7.26 8.59
C LEU A 33 -22.57 -8.04 8.87
N TRP A 34 -21.42 -7.44 8.54
CA TRP A 34 -20.10 -8.01 8.83
C TRP A 34 -19.84 -8.17 10.34
N SER A 35 -20.29 -7.19 11.13
CA SER A 35 -20.18 -7.17 12.59
C SER A 35 -21.26 -8.02 13.30
N ASP A 36 -22.25 -8.57 12.57
CA ASP A 36 -23.29 -9.45 13.11
C ASP A 36 -22.73 -10.87 13.36
N PRO A 37 -22.71 -11.37 14.61
CA PRO A 37 -22.19 -12.70 14.94
C PRO A 37 -22.98 -13.85 14.30
N SER A 38 -24.23 -13.61 13.91
CA SER A 38 -25.08 -14.59 13.22
C SER A 38 -24.79 -14.69 11.72
N TYR A 39 -23.97 -13.78 11.19
CA TYR A 39 -23.57 -13.80 9.79
C TYR A 39 -22.35 -14.70 9.58
N GLU A 40 -22.48 -15.71 8.74
CA GLU A 40 -21.36 -16.54 8.34
C GLU A 40 -20.41 -15.74 7.45
N ARG A 41 -19.18 -15.53 7.93
CA ARG A 41 -18.16 -14.75 7.23
C ARG A 41 -17.58 -15.55 6.06
N GLU A 42 -18.21 -15.40 4.90
CA GLU A 42 -17.75 -16.05 3.66
C GLU A 42 -16.47 -15.44 3.06
N ILE A 43 -16.09 -14.23 3.45
CA ILE A 43 -14.95 -13.46 2.90
C ILE A 43 -14.23 -12.73 4.03
N PRO A 44 -12.94 -12.35 3.92
CA PRO A 44 -12.28 -11.47 4.88
C PRO A 44 -12.75 -10.00 4.75
N PRO A 45 -12.54 -9.13 5.77
CA PRO A 45 -12.95 -7.73 5.71
C PRO A 45 -12.25 -6.96 4.58
N SER A 46 -11.03 -7.36 4.21
CA SER A 46 -10.27 -6.83 3.07
C SER A 46 -10.95 -7.01 1.71
N TRP A 47 -11.92 -7.91 1.62
CA TRP A 47 -12.68 -8.22 0.41
C TRP A 47 -14.09 -7.61 0.44
N LEU A 48 -14.50 -6.96 1.54
CA LEU A 48 -15.85 -6.44 1.77
C LEU A 48 -16.32 -5.45 0.69
N PHE A 49 -15.37 -4.72 0.09
CA PHE A 49 -15.63 -3.70 -0.93
C PHE A 49 -15.01 -4.05 -2.29
N ASN A 50 -14.53 -5.28 -2.50
CA ASN A 50 -13.80 -5.63 -3.72
C ASN A 50 -14.69 -5.54 -4.98
N ASP A 51 -15.95 -5.99 -4.88
CA ASP A 51 -16.92 -5.91 -5.97
C ASP A 51 -17.28 -4.47 -6.39
N PHE A 52 -17.10 -3.54 -5.45
CA PHE A 52 -17.34 -2.11 -5.60
C PHE A 52 -16.11 -1.40 -6.17
N ALA A 53 -14.93 -1.72 -5.63
CA ALA A 53 -13.63 -1.17 -6.01
C ALA A 53 -13.34 -1.36 -7.50
N CYS A 54 -13.46 -2.59 -8.03
CA CYS A 54 -13.14 -2.92 -9.43
C CYS A 54 -14.01 -2.21 -10.48
N LYS A 55 -14.99 -1.39 -10.09
CA LYS A 55 -15.92 -0.70 -10.99
C LYS A 55 -15.75 0.81 -11.02
N PHE A 56 -14.81 1.36 -10.26
CA PHE A 56 -14.58 2.80 -10.26
C PHE A 56 -13.82 3.29 -11.49
N GLN A 57 -14.16 4.51 -11.91
CA GLN A 57 -13.24 5.36 -12.64
C GLN A 57 -12.24 5.96 -11.65
N SER A 58 -10.96 5.97 -11.99
CA SER A 58 -9.85 6.40 -11.12
C SER A 58 -10.07 7.76 -10.45
N GLN A 59 -10.53 8.76 -11.21
CA GLN A 59 -10.81 10.10 -10.68
C GLN A 59 -11.90 10.11 -9.59
N ARG A 60 -12.93 9.26 -9.73
CA ARG A 60 -14.02 9.20 -8.75
C ARG A 60 -13.60 8.48 -7.48
N ALA A 61 -12.79 7.43 -7.61
CA ALA A 61 -12.22 6.76 -6.45
C ALA A 61 -11.42 7.75 -5.60
N PHE A 62 -10.56 8.56 -6.24
CA PHE A 62 -9.80 9.63 -5.57
C PHE A 62 -10.70 10.63 -4.82
N GLN A 63 -11.77 11.12 -5.48
CA GLN A 63 -12.72 12.08 -4.90
C GLN A 63 -13.49 11.52 -3.69
N LEU A 64 -13.63 10.20 -3.57
CA LEU A 64 -14.33 9.56 -2.47
C LEU A 64 -13.42 9.18 -1.29
N VAL A 65 -12.10 9.17 -1.46
CA VAL A 65 -11.16 8.93 -0.34
C VAL A 65 -11.45 9.84 0.86
N PRO A 66 -11.66 11.18 0.71
CA PRO A 66 -12.05 12.05 1.82
C PRO A 66 -13.30 11.59 2.57
N VAL A 67 -14.31 11.07 1.86
CA VAL A 67 -15.57 10.59 2.45
C VAL A 67 -15.32 9.32 3.24
N ALA A 68 -14.53 8.38 2.71
CA ALA A 68 -14.17 7.15 3.41
C ALA A 68 -13.36 7.42 4.68
N VAL A 69 -12.50 8.44 4.69
CA VAL A 69 -11.80 8.90 5.91
C VAL A 69 -12.80 9.34 6.99
N GLU A 70 -13.82 10.12 6.62
CA GLU A 70 -14.86 10.51 7.58
C GLU A 70 -15.64 9.32 8.10
N ILE A 71 -16.00 8.38 7.21
CA ILE A 71 -16.68 7.15 7.58
C ILE A 71 -15.86 6.41 8.64
N ALA A 72 -14.58 6.14 8.39
CA ALA A 72 -13.72 5.44 9.33
C ALA A 72 -13.61 6.17 10.68
N LEU A 73 -13.39 7.49 10.67
CA LEU A 73 -13.28 8.28 11.89
C LEU A 73 -14.57 8.35 12.71
N GLN A 74 -15.74 8.11 12.12
CA GLN A 74 -17.03 8.06 12.81
C GLN A 74 -17.35 6.70 13.47
N GLN A 75 -16.61 5.63 13.17
CA GLN A 75 -16.92 4.30 13.70
C GLN A 75 -16.57 4.12 15.18
N GLU A 76 -17.46 3.55 15.98
CA GLU A 76 -17.24 3.42 17.43
C GLU A 76 -16.62 2.07 17.84
N THR A 77 -16.69 1.08 16.96
CA THR A 77 -16.17 -0.27 17.21
C THR A 77 -14.88 -0.53 16.42
N ALA A 78 -14.02 -1.41 16.94
CA ALA A 78 -12.80 -1.82 16.25
C ALA A 78 -13.07 -2.48 14.89
N SER A 79 -14.10 -3.34 14.82
CA SER A 79 -14.50 -4.07 13.60
C SER A 79 -14.96 -3.12 12.50
N ASP A 80 -15.82 -2.16 12.84
CA ASP A 80 -16.34 -1.21 11.86
C ASP A 80 -15.26 -0.20 11.45
N PHE A 81 -14.40 0.23 12.39
CA PHE A 81 -13.25 1.06 12.08
C PHE A 81 -12.30 0.39 11.08
N GLU A 82 -11.97 -0.89 11.29
CA GLU A 82 -11.15 -1.69 10.38
C GLU A 82 -11.80 -1.79 8.99
N CYS A 83 -13.12 -2.03 8.91
CA CYS A 83 -13.85 -1.99 7.63
C CYS A 83 -13.72 -0.63 6.94
N GLY A 84 -13.72 0.46 7.72
CA GLY A 84 -13.51 1.83 7.23
C GLY A 84 -12.12 2.02 6.64
N LEU A 85 -11.08 1.49 7.27
CA LEU A 85 -9.71 1.50 6.74
C LEU A 85 -9.62 0.72 5.41
N TRP A 86 -10.24 -0.46 5.33
CA TRP A 86 -10.30 -1.22 4.08
C TRP A 86 -11.02 -0.47 2.96
N LEU A 87 -12.06 0.31 3.27
CA LEU A 87 -12.71 1.16 2.28
C LEU A 87 -11.77 2.28 1.78
N ILE A 88 -11.04 2.94 2.69
CA ILE A 88 -10.04 3.97 2.31
C ILE A 88 -8.98 3.35 1.39
N TRP A 89 -8.41 2.22 1.80
CA TRP A 89 -7.40 1.51 1.01
C TRP A 89 -7.90 1.19 -0.40
N ARG A 90 -9.09 0.59 -0.52
CA ARG A 90 -9.65 0.23 -1.83
C ARG A 90 -9.90 1.41 -2.74
N LEU A 91 -10.33 2.55 -2.19
CA LEU A 91 -10.50 3.78 -2.98
C LEU A 91 -9.14 4.39 -3.39
N ALA A 92 -8.14 4.31 -2.51
CA ALA A 92 -6.78 4.72 -2.81
C ALA A 92 -6.17 3.88 -3.95
N GLU A 93 -6.24 2.56 -3.85
CA GLU A 93 -5.79 1.61 -4.87
C GLU A 93 -6.49 1.88 -6.22
N CYS A 94 -7.82 2.00 -6.22
CA CYS A 94 -8.60 2.25 -7.44
C CYS A 94 -8.35 3.64 -8.06
N SER A 95 -7.84 4.59 -7.27
CA SER A 95 -7.52 5.92 -7.78
C SER A 95 -6.35 5.90 -8.77
N GLY A 96 -5.51 4.85 -8.72
CA GLY A 96 -4.33 4.74 -9.58
C GLY A 96 -3.31 5.86 -9.41
N THR A 97 -3.38 6.61 -8.30
CA THR A 97 -2.45 7.69 -7.98
C THR A 97 -1.94 7.55 -6.55
N THR A 98 -0.68 7.91 -6.35
CA THR A 98 -0.05 8.04 -5.02
C THR A 98 -0.14 9.47 -4.47
N GLU A 99 -0.81 10.38 -5.19
CA GLU A 99 -1.11 11.73 -4.70
C GLU A 99 -1.92 11.63 -3.41
N LEU A 100 -1.43 12.21 -2.31
CA LEU A 100 -2.12 12.18 -1.03
C LEU A 100 -3.25 13.22 -0.99
N PRO A 101 -4.53 12.83 -0.81
CA PRO A 101 -5.59 13.80 -0.62
C PRO A 101 -5.34 14.67 0.62
N ILE A 102 -5.44 15.99 0.48
CA ILE A 102 -5.21 16.97 1.57
C ILE A 102 -6.05 16.64 2.81
N SER A 103 -7.28 16.16 2.63
CA SER A 103 -8.15 15.75 3.74
C SER A 103 -7.60 14.56 4.51
N LEU A 104 -7.01 13.58 3.80
CA LEU A 104 -6.38 12.41 4.41
C LEU A 104 -5.11 12.83 5.14
N GLN A 105 -4.28 13.68 4.52
CA GLN A 105 -3.08 14.24 5.16
C GLN A 105 -3.40 14.90 6.51
N LYS A 106 -4.42 15.76 6.55
CA LYS A 106 -4.86 16.45 7.78
C LYS A 106 -5.40 15.49 8.84
N LYS A 107 -5.92 14.33 8.45
CA LYS A 107 -6.62 13.38 9.32
C LYS A 107 -5.81 12.13 9.66
N LEU A 108 -4.64 11.96 9.06
CA LEU A 108 -3.71 10.87 9.35
C LEU A 108 -3.43 10.73 10.87
N PRO A 109 -3.12 11.82 11.61
CA PRO A 109 -2.87 11.72 13.05
C PRO A 109 -4.10 11.29 13.87
N ALA A 110 -5.31 11.57 13.38
CA ALA A 110 -6.54 11.10 14.03
C ALA A 110 -6.78 9.61 13.74
N LEU A 111 -6.57 9.16 12.50
CA LEU A 111 -6.66 7.76 12.13
C LEU A 111 -5.64 6.90 12.90
N GLN A 112 -4.39 7.38 13.02
CA GLN A 112 -3.34 6.70 13.75
C GLN A 112 -3.67 6.54 15.24
N ARG A 113 -4.03 7.64 15.92
CA ARG A 113 -4.43 7.58 17.34
C ARG A 113 -5.60 6.63 17.57
N LYS A 114 -6.56 6.61 16.63
CA LYS A 114 -7.72 5.71 16.71
C LYS A 114 -7.32 4.25 16.50
N ARG A 115 -6.42 3.96 15.57
CA ARG A 115 -5.82 2.63 15.40
C ARG A 115 -5.16 2.16 16.70
N GLU A 116 -4.30 2.99 17.30
CA GLU A 116 -3.60 2.66 18.56
C GLU A 116 -4.57 2.32 19.72
N LEU A 117 -5.79 2.87 19.71
CA LEU A 117 -6.83 2.55 20.69
C LEU A 117 -7.53 1.20 20.43
N TYR A 118 -7.71 0.81 19.17
CA TYR A 118 -8.53 -0.35 18.79
C TYR A 118 -7.73 -1.59 18.42
N VAL A 119 -6.45 -1.44 18.08
CA VAL A 119 -5.68 -2.47 17.39
C VAL A 119 -4.45 -2.86 18.21
N ASN A 120 -4.49 -4.06 18.79
CA ASN A 120 -3.34 -4.74 19.41
C ASN A 120 -2.61 -5.70 18.43
N SER A 121 -3.05 -5.83 17.18
CA SER A 121 -2.51 -6.79 16.20
C SER A 121 -2.22 -6.15 14.83
N ASP A 122 -1.63 -6.92 13.92
CA ASP A 122 -1.25 -6.55 12.55
C ASP A 122 -2.43 -6.13 11.64
N SER A 123 -3.17 -5.06 11.97
CA SER A 123 -4.10 -4.44 11.01
C SER A 123 -3.28 -3.96 9.81
N THR A 124 -3.42 -4.66 8.70
CA THR A 124 -2.68 -4.40 7.47
C THR A 124 -3.25 -3.19 6.74
N ALA A 125 -4.55 -2.89 6.86
CA ALA A 125 -5.20 -1.83 6.06
C ALA A 125 -4.58 -0.44 6.26
N PHE A 126 -4.28 -0.05 7.51
CA PHE A 126 -3.60 1.24 7.74
C PHE A 126 -2.17 1.22 7.19
N GLY A 127 -1.47 0.09 7.31
CA GLY A 127 -0.16 -0.12 6.68
C GLY A 127 -0.22 0.03 5.17
N GLU A 128 -1.21 -0.59 4.50
CA GLU A 128 -1.44 -0.46 3.05
C GLU A 128 -1.72 0.99 2.64
N ILE A 129 -2.54 1.72 3.41
CA ILE A 129 -2.79 3.15 3.16
C ILE A 129 -1.48 3.95 3.25
N LEU A 130 -0.69 3.74 4.30
CA LEU A 130 0.59 4.44 4.47
C LEU A 130 1.56 4.08 3.35
N ARG A 131 1.62 2.80 2.98
CA ARG A 131 2.45 2.26 1.91
C ARG A 131 2.08 2.90 0.56
N HIS A 132 0.79 2.89 0.20
CA HIS A 132 0.27 3.45 -1.04
C HIS A 132 0.63 4.92 -1.25
N TYR A 133 0.40 5.74 -0.22
CA TYR A 133 0.69 7.16 -0.29
C TYR A 133 2.14 7.49 0.05
N ARG A 134 3.00 6.48 0.22
CA ARG A 134 4.42 6.64 0.58
C ARG A 134 4.62 7.49 1.84
N LEU A 135 3.73 7.30 2.82
CA LEU A 135 3.71 7.98 4.12
C LEU A 135 4.33 7.19 5.24
N GLN A 136 4.82 5.98 4.95
CA GLN A 136 5.72 5.36 5.89
C GLN A 136 6.92 6.30 6.03
N PRO A 137 7.28 6.74 7.26
CA PRO A 137 8.60 7.29 7.46
C PRO A 137 9.56 6.25 6.88
N ALA A 138 10.59 6.68 6.17
CA ALA A 138 11.77 5.83 6.12
C ALA A 138 12.15 5.60 7.58
N VAL A 139 11.76 4.46 8.16
CA VAL A 139 12.14 4.07 9.53
C VAL A 139 13.62 3.67 9.52
N PHE A 140 14.34 4.03 8.47
CA PHE A 140 15.71 3.74 8.15
C PHE A 140 16.39 5.09 7.99
N GLU A 141 17.33 5.37 8.87
CA GLU A 141 18.39 6.30 8.55
C GLU A 141 19.31 5.58 7.58
N PHE A 142 19.14 5.85 6.28
CA PHE A 142 20.11 5.41 5.29
C PHE A 142 21.37 6.27 5.44
N LEU A 143 22.52 5.62 5.53
CA LEU A 143 23.83 6.26 5.50
C LEU A 143 24.44 6.06 4.11
N GLU A 144 25.37 6.95 3.75
CA GLU A 144 26.14 6.83 2.53
C GLU A 144 26.69 5.40 2.34
N PRO A 145 26.50 4.79 1.16
CA PRO A 145 26.07 5.42 -0.10
C PRO A 145 24.55 5.42 -0.37
N TRP A 146 23.74 4.96 0.58
CA TRP A 146 22.29 4.83 0.44
C TRP A 146 21.55 6.11 0.82
N HIS A 147 20.53 6.44 0.03
CA HIS A 147 19.69 7.61 0.20
C HIS A 147 18.21 7.23 0.16
N PRO A 148 17.35 7.81 1.01
CA PRO A 148 15.91 7.63 0.89
C PRO A 148 15.42 8.01 -0.52
N CYS A 149 14.59 7.16 -1.12
CA CYS A 149 14.03 7.40 -2.44
C CYS A 149 12.56 7.02 -2.45
N SER A 150 11.72 7.87 -3.04
CA SER A 150 10.28 7.65 -3.14
C SER A 150 9.73 8.07 -4.51
N ASP A 151 10.59 8.12 -5.52
CA ASP A 151 10.22 8.51 -6.88
C ASP A 151 9.58 7.34 -7.63
N ALA A 152 8.34 7.52 -8.09
CA ALA A 152 7.58 6.47 -8.76
C ALA A 152 8.24 5.99 -10.06
N CYS A 153 9.06 6.82 -10.71
CA CYS A 153 9.64 6.46 -11.99
C CYS A 153 10.54 5.22 -11.91
N PHE A 154 11.15 4.92 -10.76
CA PHE A 154 11.96 3.72 -10.57
C PHE A 154 11.12 2.45 -10.39
N GLU A 155 9.89 2.57 -9.90
CA GLU A 155 8.94 1.46 -9.85
C GLU A 155 8.43 1.11 -11.26
N ASP A 156 8.16 2.15 -12.06
CA ASP A 156 7.79 1.99 -13.47
C ASP A 156 8.95 1.44 -14.30
N GLU A 157 10.16 1.90 -14.04
CA GLU A 157 11.37 1.39 -14.66
C GLU A 157 11.57 -0.09 -14.31
N LEU A 158 11.54 -0.45 -13.02
CA LEU A 158 11.59 -1.85 -12.59
C LEU A 158 10.57 -2.67 -13.38
N ARG A 159 9.29 -2.26 -13.40
CA ARG A 159 8.22 -2.94 -14.14
C ARG A 159 8.51 -3.10 -15.64
N ARG A 160 9.17 -2.12 -16.26
CA ARG A 160 9.57 -2.14 -17.68
C ARG A 160 10.71 -3.11 -17.97
N GLU A 161 11.62 -3.28 -17.01
CA GLU A 161 12.76 -4.19 -17.13
C GLU A 161 12.34 -5.65 -16.94
N LEU A 162 11.35 -5.93 -16.09
CA LEU A 162 10.97 -7.31 -15.75
C LEU A 162 10.41 -8.09 -16.94
N CYS A 163 10.94 -9.29 -17.15
CA CYS A 163 10.35 -10.28 -18.05
C CYS A 163 9.53 -11.34 -17.31
N VAL A 164 8.66 -12.03 -18.04
CA VAL A 164 7.91 -13.17 -17.50
C VAL A 164 8.91 -14.22 -16.99
N GLY A 165 8.77 -14.59 -15.72
CA GLY A 165 9.64 -15.57 -15.05
C GLY A 165 10.70 -14.95 -14.14
N HIS A 166 10.94 -13.64 -14.22
CA HIS A 166 11.78 -12.93 -13.24
C HIS A 166 11.15 -13.04 -11.83
N VAL A 167 11.99 -13.08 -10.79
CA VAL A 167 11.54 -13.32 -9.40
C VAL A 167 10.57 -12.25 -8.87
N LEU A 168 10.66 -11.02 -9.39
CA LEU A 168 9.77 -9.91 -9.07
C LEU A 168 8.60 -9.73 -10.05
N HIS A 169 8.52 -10.55 -11.11
CA HIS A 169 7.52 -10.35 -12.15
C HIS A 169 6.10 -10.53 -11.59
N GLY A 170 5.29 -9.47 -11.69
CA GLY A 170 3.92 -9.44 -11.19
C GLY A 170 3.78 -9.16 -9.70
N LEU A 171 4.88 -8.81 -9.01
CA LEU A 171 4.84 -8.30 -7.64
C LEU A 171 4.76 -6.78 -7.64
N ASP A 172 4.01 -6.23 -6.68
CA ASP A 172 4.00 -4.80 -6.43
C ASP A 172 5.20 -4.42 -5.55
N ALA A 173 6.02 -3.53 -6.07
CA ALA A 173 7.26 -3.06 -5.46
C ALA A 173 7.23 -1.53 -5.34
N ILE A 174 7.60 -1.01 -4.16
CA ILE A 174 7.71 0.43 -3.90
C ILE A 174 9.16 0.76 -3.60
N VAL A 175 9.71 1.76 -4.28
CA VAL A 175 11.08 2.18 -4.01
C VAL A 175 11.15 2.86 -2.63
N VAL A 176 12.14 2.48 -1.83
CA VAL A 176 12.36 3.05 -0.49
C VAL A 176 13.74 3.68 -0.34
N ALA A 177 14.73 3.21 -1.10
CA ALA A 177 16.05 3.81 -1.14
C ALA A 177 16.74 3.57 -2.48
N ARG A 178 17.73 4.41 -2.76
CA ARG A 178 18.65 4.27 -3.88
C ARG A 178 20.08 4.38 -3.37
N ARG A 179 20.96 3.58 -3.93
CA ARG A 179 22.41 3.76 -3.80
C ARG A 179 22.89 4.75 -4.86
N HIS A 180 23.65 5.78 -4.51
CA HIS A 180 23.97 6.84 -5.48
C HIS A 180 25.18 6.52 -6.38
N ASP A 181 26.06 5.62 -5.96
CA ASP A 181 27.30 5.23 -6.64
C ASP A 181 27.09 4.08 -7.65
N MET A 182 25.94 3.42 -7.60
CA MET A 182 25.56 2.32 -8.49
C MET A 182 24.07 2.41 -8.83
N ASP A 183 23.62 1.64 -9.82
CA ASP A 183 22.20 1.56 -10.18
C ASP A 183 21.42 0.57 -9.29
N ASP A 184 21.75 0.56 -7.99
CA ASP A 184 21.08 -0.28 -6.99
C ASP A 184 19.94 0.47 -6.31
N PHE A 185 18.82 -0.21 -6.19
CA PHE A 185 17.58 0.31 -5.62
C PHE A 185 17.01 -0.70 -4.64
N LEU A 186 16.59 -0.20 -3.48
CA LEU A 186 15.89 -0.98 -2.48
C LEU A 186 14.39 -0.78 -2.65
N PHE A 187 13.67 -1.89 -2.81
CA PHE A 187 12.22 -1.94 -2.92
C PHE A 187 11.58 -2.70 -1.76
N GLU A 188 10.42 -2.23 -1.31
CA GLU A 188 9.52 -2.96 -0.41
C GLU A 188 8.43 -3.68 -1.22
N LEU A 189 8.31 -4.99 -1.05
CA LEU A 189 7.35 -5.84 -1.74
C LEU A 189 6.03 -5.93 -0.97
N SER A 190 4.91 -6.15 -1.67
CA SER A 190 3.55 -6.15 -1.08
C SER A 190 3.33 -7.21 -0.01
N ASP A 191 4.19 -8.22 0.07
CA ASP A 191 4.16 -9.27 1.07
C ASP A 191 5.06 -8.99 2.30
N GLY A 192 5.64 -7.79 2.38
CA GLY A 192 6.50 -7.35 3.49
C GLY A 192 7.98 -7.71 3.35
N ARG A 193 8.37 -8.40 2.26
CA ARG A 193 9.77 -8.65 1.93
C ARG A 193 10.42 -7.41 1.30
N PHE A 194 11.75 -7.43 1.20
CA PHE A 194 12.52 -6.39 0.53
C PHE A 194 13.32 -6.96 -0.63
N ALA A 195 13.57 -6.13 -1.66
CA ALA A 195 14.41 -6.50 -2.80
C ALA A 195 15.46 -5.43 -3.05
N ASN A 196 16.74 -5.79 -3.03
CA ASN A 196 17.80 -4.97 -3.59
C ASN A 196 17.96 -5.34 -5.07
N VAL A 197 17.77 -4.37 -5.96
CA VAL A 197 17.74 -4.58 -7.40
C VAL A 197 18.74 -3.67 -8.08
N HIS A 198 19.62 -4.26 -8.89
CA HIS A 198 20.48 -3.53 -9.80
C HIS A 198 19.75 -3.31 -11.12
N LEU A 199 19.20 -2.11 -11.32
CA LEU A 199 18.49 -1.76 -12.54
C LEU A 199 19.46 -1.75 -13.74
N THR A 200 18.98 -2.24 -14.87
CA THR A 200 19.75 -2.43 -16.12
C THR A 200 19.50 -1.32 -17.13
N TRP A 201 18.46 -0.53 -16.91
CA TRP A 201 17.89 0.46 -17.82
C TRP A 201 17.44 -0.13 -19.16
N SER A 202 17.23 -1.45 -19.22
CA SER A 202 16.93 -2.21 -20.42
C SER A 202 15.71 -3.09 -20.23
N SER A 203 14.91 -3.29 -21.28
CA SER A 203 13.82 -4.28 -21.21
C SER A 203 14.41 -5.67 -21.37
N GLU A 204 14.46 -6.42 -20.27
CA GLU A 204 15.13 -7.70 -20.22
C GLU A 204 14.27 -8.83 -20.80
N SER A 205 14.94 -9.89 -21.21
CA SER A 205 14.30 -11.14 -21.66
C SER A 205 14.79 -12.37 -20.90
N ASN A 206 15.84 -12.20 -20.08
CA ASN A 206 16.39 -13.23 -19.24
C ASN A 206 15.86 -13.06 -17.81
N PRO A 207 15.19 -14.06 -17.22
CA PRO A 207 14.70 -14.01 -15.85
C PRO A 207 15.74 -13.78 -14.76
N ALA A 208 17.03 -13.88 -15.07
CA ALA A 208 18.12 -13.54 -14.16
C ALA A 208 18.39 -12.03 -14.05
N TRP A 209 17.80 -11.22 -14.94
CA TRP A 209 17.95 -9.77 -14.96
C TRP A 209 16.59 -9.05 -14.81
N PRO A 210 16.54 -7.91 -14.11
CA PRO A 210 17.63 -7.26 -13.37
C PRO A 210 18.15 -8.11 -12.19
N SER A 211 19.41 -7.92 -11.80
CA SER A 211 19.97 -8.69 -10.69
C SER A 211 19.23 -8.33 -9.41
N THR A 212 18.68 -9.34 -8.73
CA THR A 212 17.78 -9.15 -7.59
C THR A 212 18.20 -10.02 -6.42
N GLU A 213 18.34 -9.41 -5.25
CA GLU A 213 18.48 -10.08 -3.96
C GLU A 213 17.25 -9.81 -3.09
N ILE A 214 16.61 -10.87 -2.60
CA ILE A 214 15.40 -10.79 -1.77
C ILE A 214 15.73 -11.06 -0.31
N TYR A 215 15.17 -10.23 0.58
CA TYR A 215 15.25 -10.39 2.02
C TYR A 215 13.87 -10.70 2.60
N ASP A 216 13.78 -11.82 3.32
CA ASP A 216 12.53 -12.29 3.95
C ASP A 216 12.09 -11.45 5.15
N SER A 217 12.97 -10.58 5.64
CA SER A 217 12.66 -9.70 6.76
C SER A 217 13.44 -8.41 6.66
N ARG A 218 12.91 -7.39 7.32
CA ARG A 218 13.58 -6.12 7.55
C ARG A 218 14.98 -6.30 8.16
N LEU A 219 15.13 -7.16 9.17
CA LEU A 219 16.42 -7.37 9.84
C LEU A 219 17.47 -7.95 8.88
N ALA A 220 17.09 -8.90 8.02
CA ALA A 220 18.00 -9.48 7.04
C ALA A 220 18.48 -8.42 6.03
N MET A 221 17.56 -7.58 5.57
CA MET A 221 17.88 -6.45 4.71
C MET A 221 18.81 -5.43 5.40
N GLU A 222 18.51 -5.03 6.63
CA GLU A 222 19.33 -4.06 7.38
C GLU A 222 20.77 -4.56 7.59
N ILE A 223 20.96 -5.86 7.88
CA ILE A 223 22.29 -6.46 8.02
C ILE A 223 23.09 -6.32 6.72
N GLU A 224 22.47 -6.59 5.58
CA GLU A 224 23.14 -6.55 4.28
C GLU A 224 23.43 -5.12 3.83
N ILE A 225 22.48 -4.20 4.00
CA ILE A 225 22.70 -2.78 3.71
C ILE A 225 23.83 -2.21 4.60
N GLN A 226 23.88 -2.59 5.88
CA GLN A 226 24.97 -2.18 6.77
C GLN A 226 26.33 -2.73 6.30
N ARG A 227 26.38 -3.98 5.82
CA ARG A 227 27.59 -4.58 5.24
C ARG A 227 28.09 -3.74 4.05
N GLN A 228 27.20 -3.35 3.15
CA GLN A 228 27.55 -2.53 1.99
C GLN A 228 28.04 -1.13 2.38
N ILE A 229 27.41 -0.51 3.39
CA ILE A 229 27.86 0.77 3.95
C ILE A 229 29.28 0.64 4.53
N ASP A 230 29.56 -0.45 5.25
CA ASP A 230 30.88 -0.67 5.86
C ASP A 230 31.95 -0.93 4.78
N GLU A 231 31.60 -1.64 3.70
CA GLU A 231 32.46 -1.83 2.54
C GLU A 231 32.76 -0.51 1.83
N TRP A 232 31.75 0.33 1.60
CA TRP A 232 31.92 1.67 1.03
C TRP A 232 32.88 2.53 1.87
N LYS A 233 32.71 2.52 3.20
CA LYS A 233 33.59 3.26 4.11
C LYS A 233 35.04 2.77 4.08
N GLN A 234 35.28 1.49 3.83
CA GLN A 234 36.64 0.93 3.72
C GLN A 234 37.30 1.28 2.39
N LEU A 235 36.53 1.33 1.30
CA LEU A 235 37.02 1.67 -0.03
C LEU A 235 37.27 3.17 -0.19
N GLY A 236 36.59 4.00 0.62
CA GLY A 236 36.57 5.46 0.48
C GLY A 236 35.66 5.88 -0.67
N PRO A 237 35.07 7.09 -0.62
CA PRO A 237 34.31 7.59 -1.76
C PRO A 237 35.22 7.64 -2.98
N ALA A 238 34.84 6.97 -4.06
CA ALA A 238 35.53 7.14 -5.33
C ALA A 238 35.46 8.63 -5.71
N ASP A 239 36.62 9.25 -5.95
CA ASP A 239 36.68 10.65 -6.40
C ASP A 239 35.72 10.84 -7.59
N GLN A 240 34.73 11.71 -7.40
CA GLN A 240 33.75 12.11 -8.43
C GLN A 240 34.41 12.84 -9.61
#